data_AF-A0A5C7WWD1-F1
#
_entry.id   AF-A0A5C7WWD1-F1
#
_cell.length_a   1.000
_cell.length_b   1.000
_cell.length_c   1.000
_cell.angle_alpha   90.00
_cell.angle_beta   90.00
_cell.angle_gamma   90.00
#
_symmetry.space_group_name_H-M   'P 1'
#
loop_
_entity.id
_entity.type
_entity.pdbx_description
1 polymer ?
#
loop_
_entity_poly.entity_id
_entity_poly.type
_entity_poly.pdbx_seq_one_letter_code
_entity_poly.pdbx_strand_id
1 'polypeptide(L)'
;MRNPWPQSTGGPGTLCLPPRIAEAVGDIRTGAIRLSVPLLDDVIQVGTAEALRTGSIVVVRTPSALLVRRSDGTPLQARIVREHDGCHPTQIGVFLRPVNGLTVRGDGDRIWWVPDGARICRCQDDLVQLLETIATFSVAKQRRLQSVG
;
A
#
# COMPACT_ATOMS: atom_id res chain seq x y z
N MET A 1 30.31 9.95 17.02
CA MET A 1 29.06 10.37 16.33
C MET A 1 28.00 9.30 16.58
N ARG A 2 26.90 9.64 17.25
CA ARG A 2 25.82 8.71 17.62
C ARG A 2 24.76 8.68 16.51
N ASN A 3 24.40 7.49 16.04
CA ASN A 3 23.27 7.28 15.14
C ASN A 3 21.96 7.73 15.83
N PRO A 4 21.11 8.58 15.20
CA PRO A 4 19.87 9.06 15.81
C PRO A 4 18.66 8.13 15.60
N TRP A 5 18.83 6.94 15.00
CA TRP A 5 17.72 6.02 14.75
C TRP A 5 17.66 4.92 15.80
N PRO A 6 16.52 4.69 16.48
CA PRO A 6 16.35 3.53 17.31
C PRO A 6 16.40 2.27 16.44
N GLN A 7 17.35 1.39 16.73
CA GLN A 7 17.37 0.04 16.20
C GLN A 7 16.10 -0.67 16.70
N SER A 8 15.16 -0.91 15.81
CA SER A 8 13.93 -1.65 16.12
C SER A 8 14.30 -3.11 16.41
N THR A 9 14.41 -3.45 17.69
CA THR A 9 14.56 -4.82 18.17
C THR A 9 13.21 -5.54 18.05
N GLY A 10 13.21 -6.70 17.41
CA GLY A 10 12.02 -7.42 16.94
C GLY A 10 10.97 -7.78 18.00
N GLY A 11 9.85 -7.06 17.96
CA GLY A 11 8.50 -7.53 18.33
C GLY A 11 7.56 -7.42 17.11
N PRO A 12 6.27 -7.78 17.20
CA PRO A 12 5.31 -7.52 16.11
C PRO A 12 5.23 -6.01 15.89
N GLY A 13 6.03 -5.53 14.94
CA GLY A 13 6.43 -4.13 14.85
C GLY A 13 5.32 -3.27 14.26
N THR A 14 4.49 -2.69 15.12
CA THR A 14 3.55 -1.66 14.71
C THR A 14 4.33 -0.43 14.19
N LEU A 15 4.15 -0.09 12.92
CA LEU A 15 4.79 1.10 12.32
C LEU A 15 3.79 2.26 12.31
N CYS A 16 4.14 3.37 12.98
CA CYS A 16 3.36 4.59 12.93
C CYS A 16 3.48 5.22 11.54
N LEU A 17 2.37 5.39 10.84
CA LEU A 17 2.34 6.03 9.53
C LEU A 17 2.15 7.55 9.68
N PRO A 18 2.66 8.36 8.73
CA PRO A 18 2.48 9.81 8.77
C PRO A 18 1.00 10.22 8.74
N PRO A 19 0.60 11.36 9.36
CA PRO A 19 -0.79 11.81 9.43
C PRO A 19 -1.52 11.92 8.07
N ARG A 20 -0.80 12.35 7.01
CA ARG A 20 -1.35 12.39 5.64
C ARG A 20 -1.91 11.05 5.15
N ILE A 21 -1.39 9.93 5.68
CA ILE A 21 -1.90 8.60 5.34
C ILE A 21 -3.19 8.31 6.10
N ALA A 22 -3.34 8.82 7.33
CA ALA A 22 -4.61 8.75 8.06
C ALA A 22 -5.71 9.48 7.27
N GLU A 23 -5.40 10.68 6.77
CA GLU A 23 -6.30 11.47 5.93
C GLU A 23 -6.66 10.72 4.63
N ALA A 24 -5.65 10.25 3.88
CA ALA A 24 -5.87 9.53 2.63
C ALA A 24 -6.72 8.25 2.82
N VAL A 25 -6.47 7.49 3.90
CA VAL A 25 -7.25 6.29 4.23
C VAL A 25 -8.65 6.66 4.78
N GLY A 26 -8.77 7.79 5.47
CA GLY A 26 -10.02 8.35 5.99
C GLY A 26 -10.99 8.74 4.87
N ASP A 27 -10.48 9.21 3.74
CA ASP A 27 -11.28 9.56 2.56
C ASP A 27 -11.92 8.35 1.88
N ILE A 28 -11.43 7.13 2.14
CA ILE A 28 -12.01 5.91 1.61
C ILE A 28 -13.29 5.58 2.38
N ARG A 29 -14.41 5.49 1.69
CA ARG A 29 -15.68 5.07 2.32
C ARG A 29 -15.59 3.63 2.82
N THR A 30 -16.22 3.37 3.97
CA THR A 30 -16.42 2.02 4.53
C THR A 30 -17.07 1.09 3.51
N GLY A 31 -16.60 -0.15 3.46
CA GLY A 31 -17.04 -1.17 2.51
C GLY A 31 -15.87 -1.84 1.78
N ALA A 32 -16.19 -2.64 0.77
CA ALA A 32 -15.21 -3.31 -0.06
C ALA A 32 -15.18 -2.70 -1.47
N ILE A 33 -13.98 -2.46 -2.00
CA ILE A 33 -13.78 -2.02 -3.38
C ILE A 33 -12.67 -2.84 -4.05
N ARG A 34 -12.94 -3.28 -5.28
CA ARG A 34 -11.94 -3.98 -6.10
C ARG A 34 -11.19 -2.97 -6.95
N LEU A 35 -9.87 -3.00 -6.92
CA LEU A 35 -9.02 -2.19 -7.81
C LEU A 35 -8.30 -3.08 -8.82
N SER A 36 -8.14 -2.56 -10.03
CA SER A 36 -7.27 -3.13 -11.05
C SER A 36 -5.86 -2.59 -10.85
N VAL A 37 -4.85 -3.46 -10.90
CA VAL A 37 -3.44 -3.08 -10.67
C VAL A 37 -2.54 -3.70 -11.73
N PRO A 38 -1.52 -2.98 -12.22
CA PRO A 38 -0.56 -3.54 -13.17
C PRO A 38 0.39 -4.54 -12.48
N LEU A 39 0.74 -5.62 -13.18
CA LEU A 39 1.59 -6.70 -12.70
C LEU A 39 2.73 -6.99 -13.66
N LEU A 40 3.90 -7.22 -13.07
CA LEU A 40 5.06 -7.84 -13.70
C LEU A 40 5.56 -8.94 -12.76
N ASP A 41 5.67 -10.18 -13.26
CA ASP A 41 6.05 -11.36 -12.47
C ASP A 41 5.24 -11.52 -11.16
N ASP A 42 3.92 -11.32 -11.25
CA ASP A 42 2.95 -11.31 -10.13
C ASP A 42 3.20 -10.24 -9.05
N VAL A 43 4.12 -9.30 -9.30
CA VAL A 43 4.39 -8.15 -8.44
C VAL A 43 3.64 -6.91 -8.94
N ILE A 44 2.92 -6.26 -8.03
CA ILE A 44 2.23 -4.98 -8.30
C ILE A 44 3.27 -3.91 -8.60
N GLN A 45 3.14 -3.24 -9.74
CA GLN A 45 3.99 -2.12 -10.12
C GLN A 45 3.28 -0.80 -9.80
N VAL A 46 3.91 0.05 -8.99
CA VAL A 46 3.38 1.38 -8.66
C VAL A 46 4.21 2.42 -9.37
N GLY A 47 3.57 3.33 -10.11
CA GLY A 47 4.24 4.42 -10.82
C GLY A 47 4.81 4.06 -12.20
N THR A 48 4.43 2.93 -12.78
CA THR A 48 4.82 2.56 -14.16
C THR A 48 3.86 3.15 -15.20
N ALA A 49 4.41 3.64 -16.31
CA ALA A 49 3.64 4.01 -17.51
C ALA A 49 3.48 2.86 -18.51
N GLU A 50 4.10 1.69 -18.26
CA GLU A 50 4.07 0.55 -19.17
C GLU A 50 2.71 -0.16 -19.17
N ALA A 51 2.30 -0.61 -20.34
CA ALA A 51 1.12 -1.44 -20.51
C ALA A 51 1.40 -2.87 -20.01
N LEU A 52 1.11 -3.11 -18.73
CA LEU A 52 1.32 -4.41 -18.09
C LEU A 52 0.04 -5.24 -17.98
N ARG A 53 0.22 -6.55 -17.76
CA ARG A 53 -0.90 -7.43 -17.39
C ARG A 53 -1.59 -6.86 -16.15
N THR A 54 -2.91 -6.84 -16.16
CA THR A 54 -3.69 -6.36 -15.02
C THR A 54 -4.08 -7.51 -14.10
N GLY A 55 -3.86 -7.34 -12.81
CA GLY A 55 -4.47 -8.12 -11.73
C GLY A 55 -5.49 -7.32 -10.96
N SER A 56 -5.95 -7.87 -9.84
CA SER A 56 -6.82 -7.11 -8.94
C SER A 56 -6.54 -7.34 -7.48
N ILE A 57 -6.76 -6.28 -6.71
CA ILE A 57 -6.77 -6.28 -5.26
C ILE A 57 -8.17 -5.96 -4.75
N VAL A 58 -8.49 -6.46 -3.57
CA VAL A 58 -9.66 -6.06 -2.79
C VAL A 58 -9.17 -5.19 -1.65
N VAL A 59 -9.74 -4.00 -1.56
CA VAL A 59 -9.54 -3.05 -0.47
C VAL A 59 -10.80 -3.05 0.37
N VAL A 60 -10.69 -3.41 1.65
CA VAL A 60 -11.79 -3.43 2.60
C VAL A 60 -11.53 -2.39 3.67
N ARG A 61 -12.40 -1.40 3.76
CA ARG A 61 -12.40 -0.39 4.81
C ARG A 61 -13.50 -0.70 5.82
N THR A 62 -13.13 -0.89 7.08
CA THR A 62 -14.05 -0.82 8.23
C THR A 62 -13.90 0.56 8.88
N PRO A 63 -14.63 0.93 9.95
CA PRO A 63 -14.35 2.19 10.66
C PRO A 63 -12.92 2.29 11.23
N SER A 64 -12.35 1.19 11.71
CA SER A 64 -11.05 1.16 12.43
C SER A 64 -9.89 0.54 11.66
N ALA A 65 -10.13 -0.02 10.47
CA ALA A 65 -9.08 -0.67 9.70
C ALA A 65 -9.25 -0.54 8.18
N LEU A 66 -8.13 -0.67 7.47
CA LEU A 66 -8.02 -0.89 6.04
C LEU A 66 -7.28 -2.21 5.83
N LEU A 67 -7.89 -3.13 5.09
CA LEU A 67 -7.30 -4.39 4.66
C LEU A 67 -7.14 -4.36 3.14
N VAL A 68 -5.96 -4.71 2.65
CA VAL A 68 -5.68 -4.88 1.23
C VAL A 68 -5.15 -6.28 0.99
N ARG A 69 -5.75 -7.00 0.04
CA ARG A 69 -5.29 -8.32 -0.40
C ARG A 69 -5.49 -8.49 -1.89
N ARG A 70 -4.75 -9.41 -2.48
CA ARG A 70 -5.02 -9.90 -3.83
C ARG A 70 -6.38 -10.59 -3.89
N SER A 71 -7.13 -10.39 -4.96
CA SER A 71 -8.46 -11.01 -5.12
C SER A 71 -8.40 -12.48 -5.51
N ASP A 72 -7.31 -12.90 -6.15
CA ASP A 72 -7.06 -14.28 -6.61
C ASP A 72 -6.39 -15.15 -5.54
N GLY A 73 -6.19 -14.60 -4.33
CA GLY A 73 -5.59 -15.32 -3.21
C GLY A 73 -4.06 -15.42 -3.27
N THR A 74 -3.39 -14.88 -4.29
CA THR A 74 -1.93 -14.86 -4.33
C THR A 74 -1.38 -13.91 -3.25
N PRO A 75 -0.18 -14.14 -2.71
CA PRO A 75 0.45 -13.18 -1.81
C PRO A 75 0.68 -11.82 -2.50
N LEU A 76 0.40 -10.74 -1.79
CA LEU A 76 0.64 -9.38 -2.22
C LEU A 76 2.15 -9.09 -2.17
N GLN A 77 2.69 -8.65 -3.31
CA GLN A 77 4.01 -8.06 -3.40
C GLN A 77 3.92 -6.79 -4.24
N ALA A 78 4.69 -5.77 -3.89
CA ALA A 78 4.66 -4.50 -4.58
C ALA A 78 6.07 -3.94 -4.80
N ARG A 79 6.23 -3.23 -5.91
CA ARG A 79 7.42 -2.44 -6.24
C ARG A 79 7.01 -1.03 -6.61
N ILE A 80 7.78 -0.07 -6.10
CA ILE A 80 7.74 1.31 -6.56
C ILE A 80 8.69 1.43 -7.74
N VAL A 81 8.17 1.87 -8.88
CA VAL A 81 8.93 2.22 -10.06
C VAL A 81 9.17 3.72 -10.02
N ARG A 82 10.44 4.13 -10.03
CA ARG A 82 10.83 5.55 -10.13
C ARG A 82 11.62 5.75 -11.41
N GLU A 83 11.03 6.52 -12.32
CA GLU A 83 11.70 7.04 -13.50
C GLU A 83 12.63 8.19 -13.08
N HIS A 84 13.83 8.21 -13.66
CA HIS A 84 14.78 9.30 -13.51
C HIS A 84 15.23 9.70 -14.90
N ASP A 85 15.26 10.99 -15.18
CA ASP A 85 15.58 11.51 -16.51
C ASP A 85 16.90 10.93 -17.04
N GLY A 86 16.80 10.25 -18.19
CA GLY A 86 17.95 9.65 -18.88
C GLY A 86 18.50 8.34 -18.29
N CYS A 87 17.89 7.79 -17.24
CA CYS A 87 18.30 6.54 -16.60
C CYS A 87 17.22 5.45 -16.72
N HIS A 88 17.65 4.18 -16.66
CA HIS A 88 16.72 3.07 -16.54
C HIS A 88 15.89 3.20 -15.26
N PRO A 89 14.58 2.91 -15.31
CA PRO A 89 13.70 3.04 -14.14
C PRO A 89 14.19 2.14 -13.00
N THR A 90 14.23 2.71 -11.80
CA THR A 90 14.59 1.96 -10.60
C THR A 90 13.36 1.27 -10.03
N GLN A 91 13.48 -0.01 -9.68
CA GLN A 91 12.42 -0.79 -9.06
C GLN A 91 12.78 -1.12 -7.61
N ILE A 92 12.00 -0.62 -6.66
CA ILE A 92 12.24 -0.82 -5.22
C ILE A 92 11.09 -1.63 -4.63
N GLY A 93 11.41 -2.81 -4.08
CA GLY A 93 10.42 -3.64 -3.40
C GLY A 93 9.92 -3.01 -2.11
N VAL A 94 8.60 -3.02 -1.89
CA VAL A 94 7.98 -2.50 -0.66
C VAL A 94 8.14 -3.52 0.47
N PHE A 95 7.79 -4.79 0.22
CA PHE A 95 7.92 -5.86 1.20
C PHE A 95 9.16 -6.71 0.92
N LEU A 96 9.84 -7.13 1.99
CA LEU A 96 10.98 -8.04 1.92
C LEU A 96 10.57 -9.43 1.41
N ARG A 97 9.34 -9.85 1.70
CA ARG A 97 8.71 -11.09 1.23
C ARG A 97 7.25 -10.81 0.88
N PRO A 98 6.64 -11.55 -0.05
CA PRO A 98 5.20 -11.44 -0.32
C PRO A 98 4.37 -11.66 0.95
N VAL A 99 3.24 -10.94 1.07
CA VAL A 99 2.38 -10.91 2.27
C VAL A 99 0.94 -11.29 1.92
N ASN A 100 0.26 -12.08 2.74
CA ASN A 100 -1.13 -12.49 2.43
C ASN A 100 -2.13 -11.32 2.44
N GLY A 101 -1.80 -10.27 3.19
CA GLY A 101 -2.58 -9.05 3.25
C GLY A 101 -1.79 -7.94 3.92
N LEU A 102 -2.16 -6.70 3.57
CA LEU A 102 -1.69 -5.49 4.20
C LEU A 102 -2.82 -4.95 5.07
N THR A 103 -2.62 -4.94 6.39
CA THR A 103 -3.59 -4.40 7.34
C THR A 103 -3.04 -3.12 7.97
N VAL A 104 -3.79 -2.04 7.82
CA VAL A 104 -3.57 -0.78 8.53
C VAL A 104 -4.73 -0.61 9.50
N ARG A 105 -4.44 -0.32 10.76
CA ARG A 105 -5.44 -0.01 11.79
C ARG A 105 -5.28 1.44 12.22
N GLY A 106 -6.35 2.03 12.70
CA GLY A 106 -6.27 3.36 13.28
C GLY A 106 -7.23 3.54 14.44
N ASP A 107 -6.94 4.56 15.22
CA ASP A 107 -7.80 5.13 16.25
C ASP A 107 -7.80 6.65 16.05
N GLY A 108 -8.94 7.16 15.57
CA GLY A 108 -9.08 8.55 15.12
C GLY A 108 -8.06 8.94 14.05
N ASP A 109 -7.26 9.96 14.36
CA ASP A 109 -6.29 10.58 13.43
C ASP A 109 -4.96 9.83 13.32
N ARG A 110 -4.80 8.73 14.08
CA ARG A 110 -3.56 7.93 14.06
C ARG A 110 -3.83 6.61 13.40
N ILE A 111 -2.99 6.28 12.42
CA ILE A 111 -2.98 4.96 11.80
C ILE A 111 -1.61 4.29 11.96
N TRP A 112 -1.66 2.98 12.12
CA TRP A 112 -0.51 2.13 12.23
C TRP A 112 -0.66 0.91 11.34
N TRP A 113 0.46 0.52 10.75
CA TRP A 113 0.54 -0.74 10.04
C TRP A 113 0.68 -1.89 11.03
N VAL A 114 -0.08 -2.96 10.83
CA VAL A 114 0.04 -4.22 11.58
C VAL A 114 0.70 -5.25 10.67
N PRO A 115 1.99 -5.57 10.86
CA PRO A 115 2.65 -6.60 10.09
C PRO A 115 2.14 -7.98 10.52
N ASP A 116 1.34 -8.64 9.68
CA ASP A 116 1.05 -10.08 9.80
C ASP A 116 2.29 -10.88 9.37
N GLY A 117 3.37 -10.80 10.16
CA GLY A 117 4.67 -11.41 9.85
C GLY A 117 5.45 -10.73 8.72
N ALA A 118 4.91 -9.65 8.16
CA ALA A 118 5.49 -8.88 7.07
C ALA A 118 6.69 -8.03 7.52
N ARG A 119 7.71 -7.93 6.66
CA ARG A 119 8.85 -7.02 6.85
C ARG A 119 8.94 -6.06 5.67
N ILE A 120 9.18 -4.79 5.93
CA ILE A 120 9.43 -3.79 4.88
C ILE A 120 10.86 -3.99 4.38
N CYS A 121 11.06 -3.90 3.06
CA CYS A 121 12.35 -4.20 2.43
C CYS A 121 13.44 -3.20 2.82
N ARG A 122 13.13 -1.89 2.84
CA ARG A 122 14.12 -0.83 3.08
C ARG A 122 13.56 0.40 3.78
N CYS A 123 12.52 1.02 3.21
CA CYS A 123 12.05 2.34 3.62
C CYS A 123 10.56 2.34 3.92
N GLN A 124 10.17 3.03 4.99
CA GLN A 124 8.78 3.32 5.31
C GLN A 124 8.10 4.14 4.19
N ASP A 125 8.85 5.00 3.49
CA ASP A 125 8.29 5.85 2.43
C ASP A 125 7.73 5.04 1.25
N ASP A 126 8.30 3.87 0.95
CA ASP A 126 7.80 3.01 -0.12
C ASP A 126 6.44 2.39 0.25
N LEU A 127 6.24 2.05 1.54
CA LEU A 127 4.93 1.60 2.05
C LEU A 127 3.92 2.74 2.06
N VAL A 128 4.34 3.93 2.48
CA VAL A 128 3.53 5.15 2.45
C VAL A 128 3.05 5.42 1.01
N GLN A 129 3.95 5.41 0.04
CA GLN A 129 3.62 5.65 -1.37
C GLN A 129 2.64 4.61 -1.93
N LEU A 130 2.80 3.33 -1.56
CA LEU A 130 1.84 2.28 -1.92
C LEU A 130 0.45 2.57 -1.32
N LEU A 131 0.38 2.95 -0.05
CA LEU A 131 -0.88 3.25 0.64
C LEU A 131 -1.57 4.50 0.07
N GLU A 132 -0.83 5.57 -0.20
CA GLU A 132 -1.33 6.79 -0.86
C GLU A 132 -1.94 6.42 -2.22
N THR A 133 -1.22 5.63 -3.01
CA THR A 133 -1.68 5.17 -4.32
C THR A 133 -3.00 4.40 -4.21
N ILE A 134 -3.08 3.42 -3.30
CA ILE A 134 -4.29 2.63 -3.08
C ILE A 134 -5.45 3.52 -2.64
N ALA A 135 -5.22 4.47 -1.74
CA ALA A 135 -6.23 5.41 -1.27
C ALA A 135 -6.75 6.28 -2.42
N THR A 136 -5.87 6.93 -3.18
CA THR A 136 -6.22 7.76 -4.33
C THR A 136 -7.08 6.98 -5.33
N PHE A 137 -6.67 5.77 -5.71
CA PHE A 137 -7.45 4.95 -6.67
C PHE A 137 -8.77 4.46 -6.08
N SER A 138 -8.83 4.15 -4.79
CA SER A 138 -10.07 3.77 -4.10
C SER A 138 -11.08 4.91 -4.14
N VAL A 139 -10.66 6.11 -3.73
CA VAL A 139 -11.50 7.31 -3.75
C VAL A 139 -11.95 7.66 -5.17
N ALA A 140 -11.03 7.67 -6.13
CA ALA A 140 -11.34 7.94 -7.53
C ALA A 140 -12.39 6.96 -8.08
N LYS A 141 -12.27 5.67 -7.78
CA LYS A 141 -13.24 4.66 -8.21
C LYS A 141 -14.58 4.81 -7.49
N GLN A 142 -14.58 5.07 -6.18
CA GLN A 142 -15.82 5.33 -5.42
C GLN A 142 -16.58 6.54 -5.98
N ARG A 143 -15.89 7.64 -6.33
CA ARG A 143 -16.51 8.83 -6.95
C ARG A 143 -17.18 8.49 -8.28
N ARG A 144 -16.52 7.70 -9.14
CA ARG A 144 -17.09 7.26 -10.43
C ARG A 144 -18.33 6.37 -10.27
N LEU A 145 -18.38 5.54 -9.23
CA LEU A 145 -19.55 4.70 -8.97
C LEU A 145 -20.77 5.51 -8.50
N GLN A 146 -20.54 6.71 -7.93
CA GLN A 146 -21.62 7.60 -7.47
C GLN A 146 -22.16 8.49 -8.58
N SER A 147 -21.35 8.82 -9.58
CA SER A 147 -21.79 9.58 -10.77
C SER A 147 -22.62 8.74 -11.77
N VAL A 148 -22.83 7.46 -11.49
CA VAL A 148 -23.63 6.52 -12.30
C VAL A 148 -24.93 6.13 -11.58
N GLY A 149 -25.25 6.81 -10.48
CA GLY A 149 -26.49 6.64 -9.70
C GLY A 149 -27.56 7.65 -10.04
#